data_AF-A0A2V9UU17-F1
#
_entry.id   AF-A0A2V9UU17-F1
#
_cell.length_a   1.000
_cell.length_b   1.000
_cell.length_c   1.000
_cell.angle_alpha   90.00
_cell.angle_beta   90.00
_cell.angle_gamma   90.00
#
_symmetry.space_group_name_H-M   'P 1'
#
loop_
_entity.id
_entity.type
_entity.pdbx_description
1 polymer ?
#
loop_
_entity_poly.entity_id
_entity_poly.type
_entity_poly.pdbx_seq_one_letter_code
_entity_poly.pdbx_strand_id
1 'polypeptide(L)'
;RGILSRSDSQTLKQALAAADDVGWLNEHLWAGLVPYYGSSAITLLGSAEELAETFLEYKRIGVSQFIISGWPKLDEMLIFGRDVIPLIRDAEGDC
;
A
#
# COMPACT_ATOMS: atom_id res chain seq x y z
N ARG A 1 11.34 6.88 4.50
CA ARG A 1 11.38 6.59 5.97
C ARG A 1 11.59 7.81 6.89
N GLY A 2 12.25 8.90 6.47
CA GLY A 2 12.54 10.07 7.35
C GLY A 2 11.37 10.93 7.81
N ILE A 3 10.14 10.67 7.35
CA ILE A 3 8.94 11.38 7.80
C ILE A 3 8.30 10.71 9.03
N LEU A 4 8.45 9.39 9.17
CA LEU A 4 8.00 8.63 10.34
C LEU A 4 8.79 9.03 11.58
N SER A 5 10.11 9.20 11.44
CA SER A 5 11.00 9.55 12.54
C SER A 5 10.86 10.98 13.06
N ARG A 6 10.22 11.87 12.28
CA ARG A 6 10.00 13.29 12.65
C ARG A 6 8.58 13.57 13.13
N SER A 7 7.69 12.57 13.11
CA SER A 7 6.30 12.74 13.52
C SER A 7 6.20 12.86 15.05
N ASP A 8 5.39 13.80 15.53
CA ASP A 8 5.06 13.99 16.95
C ASP A 8 3.74 13.30 17.35
N SER A 9 2.99 12.78 16.36
CA SER A 9 1.76 12.02 16.56
C SER A 9 1.98 10.80 17.46
N GLN A 10 1.36 10.84 18.64
CA GLN A 10 1.43 9.74 19.60
C GLN A 10 0.65 8.52 19.11
N THR A 11 -0.49 8.73 18.45
CA THR A 11 -1.28 7.65 17.84
C THR A 11 -0.46 6.90 16.78
N LEU A 12 0.29 7.60 15.92
CA LEU A 12 1.13 6.95 14.92
C LEU A 12 2.26 6.15 15.58
N LYS A 13 2.92 6.72 16.59
CA LYS A 13 3.99 6.03 17.33
C LYS A 13 3.49 4.77 18.01
N GLN A 14 2.34 4.85 18.68
CA GLN A 14 1.69 3.71 19.34
C GLN A 14 1.25 2.66 18.33
N ALA A 15 0.65 3.07 17.21
CA ALA A 15 0.21 2.15 16.16
C ALA A 15 1.40 1.41 15.53
N LEU A 16 2.51 2.10 15.26
CA LEU A 16 3.72 1.48 14.73
C LEU A 16 4.39 0.53 15.73
N ALA A 17 4.45 0.92 17.02
CA ALA A 17 4.99 0.06 18.08
C ALA A 17 4.11 -1.16 18.36
N ALA A 18 2.80 -1.05 18.16
CA ALA A 18 1.87 -2.16 18.31
C ALA A 18 1.75 -3.03 17.05
N ALA A 19 2.34 -2.59 15.93
CA ALA A 19 2.36 -3.36 14.69
C ALA A 19 3.40 -4.50 14.71
N ASP A 20 4.10 -4.67 15.83
CA ASP A 20 5.18 -5.65 16.06
C ASP A 20 4.71 -7.11 15.92
N ASP A 21 3.40 -7.38 16.04
CA ASP A 21 2.76 -8.65 15.62
C ASP A 21 2.16 -8.48 14.22
N VAL A 22 2.95 -8.85 13.21
CA VAL A 22 2.72 -8.40 11.83
C VAL A 22 1.48 -9.05 11.20
N GLY A 23 0.37 -8.31 11.14
CA GLY A 23 -0.87 -8.70 10.46
C GLY A 23 -0.77 -8.69 8.93
N TRP A 24 0.21 -9.39 8.36
CA TRP A 24 0.27 -9.63 6.90
C TRP A 24 -0.91 -10.49 6.49
N LEU A 25 -1.69 -9.98 5.54
CA LEU A 25 -2.79 -10.71 4.91
C LEU A 25 -2.27 -11.53 3.72
N ASN A 26 -1.22 -11.05 3.05
CA ASN A 26 -0.42 -11.76 2.06
C ASN A 26 0.99 -11.14 1.98
N GLU A 27 1.79 -11.47 0.95
CA GLU A 27 3.18 -11.01 0.78
C GLU A 27 3.33 -9.48 0.67
N HIS A 28 2.36 -8.80 0.06
CA HIS A 28 2.42 -7.36 -0.18
C HIS A 28 1.36 -6.57 0.58
N LEU A 29 0.42 -7.23 1.26
CA LEU A 29 -0.73 -6.62 1.92
C LEU A 29 -0.60 -6.69 3.44
N TRP A 30 -0.39 -5.53 4.04
CA TRP A 30 -0.11 -5.40 5.47
C TRP A 30 -1.25 -4.69 6.21
N ALA A 31 -1.76 -5.32 7.29
CA ALA A 31 -2.87 -4.79 8.09
C ALA A 31 -2.43 -4.28 9.48
N GLY A 32 -1.15 -4.06 9.73
CA GLY A 32 -0.65 -3.70 11.07
C GLY A 32 -1.20 -2.40 11.66
N LEU A 33 -1.68 -1.46 10.83
CA LEU A 33 -2.31 -0.22 11.30
C LEU A 33 -3.83 -0.31 11.49
N VAL A 34 -4.46 -1.41 11.06
CA VAL A 34 -5.92 -1.58 11.12
C VAL A 34 -6.49 -1.45 12.53
N PRO A 35 -5.87 -1.99 13.60
CA PRO A 35 -6.39 -1.84 14.96
C PRO A 35 -6.53 -0.40 15.44
N TYR A 36 -5.77 0.54 14.86
CA TYR A 36 -5.72 1.94 15.28
C TYR A 36 -6.43 2.89 14.32
N TYR A 37 -6.34 2.62 13.02
CA TYR A 37 -6.83 3.51 11.97
C TYR A 37 -8.03 2.95 11.19
N GLY A 38 -8.47 1.73 11.50
CA GLY A 38 -9.56 1.05 10.82
C GLY A 38 -9.14 0.33 9.55
N SER A 39 -10.10 -0.33 8.89
CA SER A 39 -9.85 -1.21 7.73
C SER A 39 -9.25 -0.50 6.51
N SER A 40 -9.41 0.82 6.38
CA SER A 40 -8.79 1.60 5.31
C SER A 40 -7.28 1.76 5.45
N ALA A 41 -6.70 1.38 6.60
CA ALA A 41 -5.27 1.44 6.87
C ALA A 41 -4.50 0.19 6.42
N ILE A 42 -5.17 -0.74 5.72
CA ILE A 42 -4.48 -1.82 5.01
C ILE A 42 -3.58 -1.18 3.95
N THR A 43 -2.30 -1.53 3.98
CA THR A 43 -1.26 -0.89 3.18
C THR A 43 -0.60 -1.92 2.27
N LEU A 44 -0.44 -1.56 1.00
CA LEU A 44 0.36 -2.31 0.04
C LEU A 44 1.84 -1.90 0.17
N LEU A 45 2.74 -2.87 0.33
CA LEU A 45 4.17 -2.66 0.52
C LEU A 45 4.95 -3.56 -0.44
N GLY A 46 5.85 -2.95 -1.22
CA GLY A 46 6.66 -3.63 -2.22
C GLY A 46 7.31 -2.65 -3.20
N SER A 47 8.08 -3.19 -4.14
CA SER A 47 8.54 -2.51 -5.35
C SER A 47 7.39 -2.23 -6.32
N ALA A 48 7.61 -1.36 -7.31
CA ALA A 48 6.56 -1.00 -8.26
C ALA A 48 6.09 -2.21 -9.08
N GLU A 49 7.02 -3.12 -9.41
CA GLU A 49 6.80 -4.37 -10.13
C GLU A 49 5.97 -5.35 -9.30
N GLU A 50 6.34 -5.57 -8.03
CA GLU A 50 5.60 -6.43 -7.10
C GLU A 50 4.16 -5.90 -6.88
N LEU A 51 4.02 -4.59 -6.71
CA LEU A 51 2.71 -3.98 -6.57
C LEU A 51 1.87 -4.12 -7.84
N ALA A 52 2.44 -3.88 -9.02
CA ALA A 52 1.75 -4.06 -10.28
C ALA A 52 1.23 -5.49 -10.45
N GLU A 53 2.05 -6.50 -10.17
CA GLU A 53 1.63 -7.91 -10.20
C GLU A 53 0.51 -8.19 -9.19
N THR A 54 0.60 -7.63 -7.98
CA THR A 54 -0.45 -7.75 -6.96
C THR A 54 -1.80 -7.21 -7.47
N PHE A 55 -1.81 -6.06 -8.16
CA PHE A 55 -3.04 -5.52 -8.76
C PHE A 55 -3.59 -6.44 -9.86
N LEU A 56 -2.71 -7.03 -10.67
CA LEU A 56 -3.10 -7.98 -11.71
C LEU A 56 -3.66 -9.27 -11.12
N GLU A 57 -3.13 -9.77 -9.99
CA GLU A 57 -3.70 -10.89 -9.24
C GLU A 57 -5.15 -10.62 -8.83
N TYR A 58 -5.40 -9.45 -8.23
CA TYR A 58 -6.75 -9.03 -7.87
C TYR A 58 -7.66 -8.92 -9.10
N LYS A 59 -7.14 -8.42 -10.21
CA LYS A 59 -7.88 -8.35 -11.48
C LYS A 59 -8.25 -9.74 -12.00
N ARG A 60 -7.34 -10.72 -11.93
CA ARG A 60 -7.59 -12.12 -12.37
C ARG A 60 -8.71 -12.79 -11.58
N ILE A 61 -8.93 -12.41 -10.32
CA ILE A 61 -10.05 -12.90 -9.51
C ILE A 61 -11.32 -12.03 -9.61
N GLY A 62 -11.33 -11.03 -10.49
CA GLY A 62 -12.51 -10.22 -10.81
C GLY A 62 -12.60 -8.86 -10.11
N VAL A 63 -11.60 -8.43 -9.33
CA VAL A 63 -11.57 -7.10 -8.72
C VAL A 63 -11.07 -6.08 -9.74
N SER A 64 -11.92 -5.11 -10.10
CA SER A 64 -11.64 -4.16 -11.18
C SER A 64 -11.52 -2.70 -10.73
N GLN A 65 -11.86 -2.39 -9.47
CA GLN A 65 -11.86 -1.03 -8.95
C GLN A 65 -11.14 -0.98 -7.60
N PHE A 66 -10.26 0.01 -7.47
CA PHE A 66 -9.45 0.22 -6.27
C PHE A 66 -9.52 1.68 -5.85
N ILE A 67 -9.57 1.91 -4.54
CA ILE A 67 -9.42 3.24 -3.94
C ILE A 67 -8.09 3.22 -3.18
N ILE A 68 -7.13 4.02 -3.64
CA ILE A 68 -5.78 4.04 -3.08
C ILE A 68 -5.49 5.44 -2.51
N SER A 69 -4.75 5.46 -1.40
CA SER A 69 -4.21 6.70 -0.83
C SER A 69 -2.78 6.47 -0.38
N GLY A 70 -1.95 7.50 -0.51
CA GLY A 70 -0.54 7.45 -0.15
C GLY A 70 -0.26 7.96 1.26
N TRP A 71 0.88 7.55 1.81
CA TRP A 71 1.41 8.14 3.03
C TRP A 71 2.94 8.26 2.96
N PRO A 72 3.51 9.47 2.81
CA PRO A 72 2.86 10.78 2.73
C PRO A 72 1.99 10.95 1.47
N LYS A 73 0.82 11.60 1.64
CA LYS A 73 -0.26 11.63 0.63
C LYS A 73 0.20 11.90 -0.80
N LEU A 74 0.67 13.13 -1.08
CA LEU A 74 0.98 13.53 -2.45
C LEU A 74 2.21 12.79 -2.99
N ASP A 75 3.29 12.74 -2.21
CA ASP A 75 4.56 12.16 -2.64
C ASP A 75 4.43 10.69 -3.03
N GLU A 76 3.76 9.88 -2.21
CA GLU A 76 3.54 8.46 -2.52
C GLU A 76 2.57 8.27 -3.69
N MET A 77 1.56 9.13 -3.85
CA MET A 77 0.66 9.02 -5.00
C MET A 77 1.33 9.44 -6.31
N LEU A 78 2.29 10.37 -6.26
CA LEU A 78 3.14 10.70 -7.41
C LEU A 78 4.04 9.53 -7.79
N ILE A 79 4.64 8.84 -6.81
CA ILE A 79 5.42 7.62 -7.04
C ILE A 79 4.53 6.53 -7.64
N PHE A 80 3.38 6.25 -7.02
CA PHE A 80 2.43 5.25 -7.50
C PHE A 80 1.98 5.52 -8.94
N GLY A 81 1.59 6.77 -9.24
CA GLY A 81 1.13 7.16 -10.56
C GLY A 81 2.22 7.10 -11.64
N ARG A 82 3.47 7.38 -11.27
CA ARG A 82 4.61 7.37 -12.19
C ARG A 82 5.17 5.97 -12.42
N ASP A 83 5.24 5.15 -11.37
CA ASP A 83 6.04 3.92 -11.38
C ASP A 83 5.17 2.66 -11.43
N VAL A 84 3.97 2.65 -10.84
CA VAL A 84 3.10 1.45 -10.75
C VAL A 84 2.07 1.42 -11.87
N ILE A 85 1.36 2.53 -12.11
CA ILE A 85 0.27 2.56 -13.10
C ILE A 85 0.75 2.15 -14.51
N PRO A 86 1.89 2.65 -15.04
CA PRO A 86 2.34 2.24 -16.36
C PRO A 86 2.57 0.73 -16.49
N LEU A 87 3.20 0.10 -15.49
CA LEU A 87 3.46 -1.33 -15.48
C LEU A 87 2.17 -2.16 -15.57
N ILE A 88 1.12 -1.74 -14.84
CA ILE A 88 -0.20 -2.38 -14.93
C ILE A 88 -0.76 -2.21 -16.34
N ARG A 89 -0.70 -1.01 -16.92
CA ARG A 89 -1.27 -0.72 -18.25
C ARG A 89 -0.56 -1.46 -19.38
N ASP A 90 0.75 -1.57 -19.29
CA ASP A 90 1.55 -2.31 -20.27
C ASP A 90 1.16 -3.80 -20.23
N ALA A 91 1.09 -4.40 -19.04
CA ALA A 91 0.65 -5.78 -18.86
C ALA A 91 -0.82 -6.02 -19.29
N GLU A 92 -1.69 -5.01 -19.20
CA GLU A 92 -3.06 -5.07 -19.71
C GLU A 92 -3.16 -4.94 -21.23
N GLY A 93 -2.21 -4.23 -21.86
CA GLY A 93 -2.17 -3.98 -23.30
C GLY A 93 -1.50 -5.09 -24.11
N ASP A 94 -0.67 -5.91 -23.47
CA ASP A 94 0.01 -7.08 -24.06
C ASP A 94 -0.90 -8.34 -24.20
N CYS A 95 -2.23 -8.16 -24.21
CA CYS A 95 -3.22 -9.22 -24.44
C CYS A 95 -3.88 -9.17 -25.82
#